data_AF-A0A8J3G112-F1
#
_entry.id   AF-A0A8J3G112-F1
#
_cell.length_a   1.000
_cell.length_b   1.000
_cell.length_c   1.000
_cell.angle_alpha   90.00
_cell.angle_beta   90.00
_cell.angle_gamma   90.00
#
_symmetry.space_group_name_H-M   'P 1'
#
loop_
_entity.id
_entity.type
_entity.pdbx_description
1 polymer ?
#
loop_
_entity_poly.entity_id
_entity_poly.type
_entity_poly.pdbx_seq_one_letter_code
_entity_poly.pdbx_strand_id
1 'polypeptide(L)'
;MNDKSGMNKKSGMNDEASPRDQGNALPPSGLGGAFADGLTLVRFAATPVIMALILWQWPDPQVAILASVLFIVAAVTDVFDDWFGGASRSVMRRYGYLDDIADTVLIVGALLALTLVLYRNGLMHWAFYIPVFGLIGREILVGLLKGFELSRYGWPDNPISNAKVAFAMLGTTLLVGSPWLTQLFDRVRAGDDRAMEVYSAGSPLIWIAGQACLWLAAVFSLISAYKILTFKRDKGTT
;
A
#
# COMPACT_ATOMS: atom_id res chain seq x y z
N MET A 1 4.82 -83.23 -25.12
CA MET A 1 5.30 -82.07 -25.88
C MET A 1 4.84 -80.82 -25.15
N ASN A 2 5.81 -79.99 -24.74
CA ASN A 2 5.74 -78.71 -24.00
C ASN A 2 5.14 -78.81 -22.58
N ASP A 3 5.90 -78.90 -21.49
CA ASP A 3 7.07 -78.11 -21.04
C ASP A 3 6.86 -76.59 -21.09
N LYS A 4 6.61 -76.02 -19.90
CA LYS A 4 7.46 -74.98 -19.34
C LYS A 4 7.35 -75.00 -17.82
N SER A 5 8.37 -75.59 -17.20
CA SER A 5 8.73 -75.34 -15.80
C SER A 5 9.29 -73.92 -15.63
N GLY A 6 8.97 -73.31 -14.50
CA GLY A 6 9.49 -72.02 -14.05
C GLY A 6 9.33 -71.88 -12.53
N MET A 7 10.16 -72.64 -11.80
CA MET A 7 10.66 -72.36 -10.43
C MET A 7 10.99 -70.84 -10.25
N ASN A 8 10.99 -70.16 -9.10
CA ASN A 8 11.15 -70.54 -7.69
C ASN A 8 10.89 -69.32 -6.77
N LYS A 9 10.31 -69.59 -5.59
CA LYS A 9 10.66 -69.15 -4.23
C LYS A 9 10.80 -67.68 -3.77
N LYS A 10 10.29 -67.56 -2.53
CA LYS A 10 10.66 -66.71 -1.36
C LYS A 10 10.05 -65.30 -1.33
N SER A 11 9.16 -65.01 -0.38
CA SER A 11 9.32 -64.86 1.09
C SER A 11 9.82 -63.45 1.45
N GLY A 12 9.00 -62.77 2.26
CA GLY A 12 9.09 -61.37 2.67
C GLY A 12 7.65 -60.85 2.71
N MET A 13 6.83 -61.17 3.71
CA MET A 13 6.91 -60.70 5.10
C MET A 13 6.99 -59.17 5.15
N ASN A 14 5.83 -58.59 5.50
CA ASN A 14 5.63 -57.29 6.15
C ASN A 14 6.13 -56.07 5.39
N ASP A 15 5.19 -55.35 4.78
CA ASP A 15 5.19 -53.89 4.79
C ASP A 15 3.73 -53.43 4.71
N GLU A 16 3.00 -53.61 5.82
CA GLU A 16 1.92 -52.70 6.15
C GLU A 16 2.54 -51.31 6.26
N ALA A 17 2.42 -50.51 5.19
CA ALA A 17 2.79 -49.11 5.21
C ALA A 17 1.91 -48.40 6.26
N SER A 18 2.51 -48.24 7.44
CA SER A 18 2.03 -47.51 8.60
C SER A 18 1.32 -46.20 8.23
N PRO A 19 0.12 -45.89 8.78
CA PRO A 19 -0.50 -44.59 8.67
C PRO A 19 0.20 -43.63 9.63
N ARG A 20 1.45 -43.28 9.35
CA ARG A 20 2.24 -42.30 10.10
C ARG A 20 3.04 -41.43 9.15
N ASP A 21 2.32 -40.55 8.45
CA ASP A 21 2.85 -39.29 7.95
C ASP A 21 1.71 -38.28 7.75
N GLN A 22 0.82 -38.19 8.74
CA GLN A 22 0.12 -36.93 9.00
C GLN A 22 1.11 -36.01 9.73
N GLY A 23 2.11 -35.54 8.99
CA GLY A 23 2.99 -34.49 9.45
C GLY A 23 2.12 -33.26 9.75
N ASN A 24 1.96 -32.95 11.03
CA ASN A 24 1.53 -31.69 11.63
C ASN A 24 1.42 -30.51 10.64
N ALA A 25 0.35 -30.48 9.84
CA ALA A 25 -0.16 -29.23 9.33
C ALA A 25 -0.90 -28.63 10.52
N LEU A 26 -0.21 -27.80 11.31
CA LEU A 26 -0.83 -27.00 12.36
C LEU A 26 -2.08 -26.36 11.76
N PRO A 27 -3.27 -26.47 12.40
CA PRO A 27 -4.48 -25.85 11.87
C PRO A 27 -4.18 -24.37 11.62
N PRO A 28 -4.50 -23.82 10.43
CA PRO A 28 -4.23 -22.42 10.13
C PRO A 28 -4.87 -21.57 11.22
N SER A 29 -4.06 -20.80 11.96
CA SER A 29 -4.51 -20.08 13.15
C SER A 29 -5.52 -19.01 12.74
N GLY A 30 -6.82 -19.28 12.91
CA GLY A 30 -7.90 -18.34 12.61
C GLY A 30 -7.81 -17.00 13.39
N LEU A 31 -7.04 -16.98 14.48
CA LEU A 31 -6.70 -15.79 15.25
C LEU A 31 -5.92 -14.74 14.43
N GLY A 32 -5.00 -15.18 13.56
CA GLY A 32 -4.20 -14.25 12.75
C GLY A 32 -5.03 -13.52 11.70
N GLY A 33 -6.00 -14.22 11.09
CA GLY A 33 -6.92 -13.61 10.11
C GLY A 33 -7.87 -12.59 10.74
N ALA A 34 -8.44 -12.91 11.91
CA ALA A 34 -9.33 -11.99 12.62
C ALA A 34 -8.61 -10.73 13.13
N PHE A 35 -7.33 -10.85 13.54
CA PHE A 35 -6.51 -9.72 13.95
C PHE A 35 -6.19 -8.79 12.77
N ALA A 36 -5.82 -9.37 11.61
CA ALA A 36 -5.59 -8.61 10.38
C ALA A 36 -6.86 -7.85 9.93
N ASP A 37 -8.02 -8.53 9.89
CA ASP A 37 -9.30 -7.90 9.53
C ASP A 37 -9.65 -6.72 10.47
N GLY A 38 -9.34 -6.83 11.76
CA GLY A 38 -9.53 -5.74 12.73
C GLY A 38 -8.62 -4.54 12.46
N LEU A 39 -7.37 -4.78 12.06
CA LEU A 39 -6.41 -3.74 11.70
C LEU A 39 -6.83 -2.96 10.45
N THR A 40 -7.33 -3.64 9.42
CA THR A 40 -7.86 -3.00 8.20
C THR A 40 -9.06 -2.10 8.54
N LEU A 41 -9.96 -2.54 9.42
CA LEU A 41 -11.10 -1.71 9.87
C LEU A 41 -10.65 -0.48 10.67
N VAL A 42 -9.65 -0.63 11.54
CA VAL A 42 -9.05 0.49 12.26
C VAL A 42 -8.42 1.48 11.30
N ARG A 43 -7.69 1.02 10.25
CA ARG A 43 -7.15 1.90 9.20
C ARG A 43 -8.26 2.66 8.49
N PHE A 44 -9.30 1.96 8.06
CA PHE A 44 -10.43 2.55 7.37
C PHE A 44 -11.12 3.63 8.23
N ALA A 45 -11.23 3.40 9.54
CA ALA A 45 -11.75 4.38 10.49
C ALA A 45 -10.77 5.52 10.84
N ALA A 46 -9.46 5.26 10.78
CA ALA A 46 -8.42 6.27 11.05
C ALA A 46 -8.29 7.29 9.90
N THR A 47 -8.49 6.87 8.65
CA THR A 47 -8.45 7.77 7.48
C THR A 47 -9.32 9.02 7.61
N PRO A 48 -10.63 8.94 7.94
CA PRO A 48 -11.46 10.14 8.11
C PRO A 48 -10.99 11.01 9.29
N VAL A 49 -10.40 10.43 10.34
CA VAL A 49 -9.80 11.20 11.45
C VAL A 49 -8.60 12.00 10.96
N ILE A 50 -7.71 11.39 10.18
CA ILE A 50 -6.56 12.07 9.57
C ILE A 50 -7.05 13.20 8.64
N MET A 51 -8.04 12.92 7.81
CA MET A 51 -8.65 13.94 6.93
C MET A 51 -9.24 15.10 7.73
N ALA A 52 -9.96 14.82 8.82
CA ALA A 52 -10.55 15.84 9.68
C ALA A 52 -9.47 16.73 10.32
N LEU A 53 -8.37 16.14 10.80
CA LEU A 53 -7.24 16.89 11.35
C LEU A 53 -6.62 17.82 10.30
N ILE A 54 -6.38 17.32 9.09
CA ILE A 54 -5.86 18.12 7.98
C ILE A 54 -6.81 19.28 7.68
N LEU A 55 -8.11 19.01 7.53
CA LEU A 55 -9.13 20.01 7.19
C LEU A 55 -9.36 21.04 8.30
N TRP A 56 -9.09 20.69 9.55
CA TRP A 56 -9.36 21.57 10.68
C TRP A 56 -8.31 22.68 10.80
N GLN A 57 -7.02 22.33 10.89
CA GLN A 57 -6.01 23.31 11.29
C GLN A 57 -4.67 23.20 10.54
N TRP A 58 -4.54 22.36 9.51
CA TRP A 58 -3.31 22.37 8.70
C TRP A 58 -3.14 23.74 8.01
N PRO A 59 -1.95 24.39 8.01
CA PRO A 59 -0.62 23.85 8.29
C PRO A 59 -0.07 24.09 9.71
N ASP A 60 -0.91 24.21 10.74
CA ASP A 60 -0.42 24.30 12.12
C ASP A 60 0.56 23.14 12.45
N PRO A 61 1.77 23.40 12.98
CA PRO A 61 2.77 22.36 13.21
C PRO A 61 2.32 21.25 14.15
N GLN A 62 1.54 21.55 15.19
CA GLN A 62 1.08 20.53 16.15
C GLN A 62 0.08 19.59 15.48
N VAL A 63 -0.84 20.15 14.69
CA VAL A 63 -1.81 19.35 13.93
C VAL A 63 -1.14 18.58 12.80
N ALA A 64 -0.14 19.17 12.14
CA ALA A 64 0.65 18.48 11.13
C ALA A 64 1.46 17.31 11.71
N ILE A 65 2.03 17.44 12.91
CA ILE A 65 2.67 16.33 13.64
C ILE A 65 1.64 15.23 13.87
N LEU A 66 0.50 15.56 14.47
CA LEU A 66 -0.52 14.56 14.79
C LEU A 66 -1.05 13.84 13.54
N ALA A 67 -1.39 14.58 12.49
CA ALA A 67 -1.90 14.02 11.24
C ALA A 67 -0.87 13.13 10.54
N SER A 68 0.38 13.57 10.45
CA SER A 68 1.45 12.78 9.82
C SER A 68 1.84 11.54 10.62
N VAL A 69 1.88 11.62 11.95
CA VAL A 69 2.13 10.46 12.82
C VAL A 69 1.00 9.44 12.70
N LEU A 70 -0.26 9.88 12.76
CA LEU A 70 -1.41 8.98 12.57
C LEU A 70 -1.38 8.34 11.18
N PHE A 71 -1.02 9.09 10.14
CA PHE A 71 -0.86 8.57 8.78
C PHE A 71 0.24 7.51 8.72
N ILE A 72 1.41 7.75 9.30
CA ILE A 72 2.53 6.79 9.37
C ILE A 72 2.10 5.54 10.13
N VAL A 73 1.44 5.67 11.28
CA VAL A 73 0.95 4.53 12.05
C VAL A 73 -0.04 3.72 11.22
N ALA A 74 -1.00 4.36 10.54
CA ALA A 74 -1.97 3.70 9.68
C ALA A 74 -1.30 2.95 8.50
N ALA A 75 -0.27 3.55 7.89
CA ALA A 75 0.53 2.96 6.83
C ALA A 75 1.39 1.79 7.30
N VAL A 76 2.01 1.89 8.49
CA VAL A 76 2.83 0.81 9.05
C VAL A 76 1.95 -0.37 9.49
N THR A 77 0.73 -0.09 9.93
CA THR A 77 -0.26 -1.10 10.31
C THR A 77 -0.60 -2.04 9.15
N ASP A 78 -0.54 -1.55 7.90
CA ASP A 78 -0.67 -2.33 6.66
C ASP A 78 0.40 -3.40 6.54
N VAL A 79 1.66 -2.97 6.61
CA VAL A 79 2.79 -3.90 6.52
C VAL A 79 2.71 -4.99 7.59
N PHE A 80 2.14 -4.68 8.77
CA PHE A 80 1.93 -5.66 9.83
C PHE A 80 0.79 -6.64 9.53
N ASP A 81 -0.38 -6.21 9.04
CA ASP A 81 -1.45 -7.15 8.70
C ASP A 81 -1.03 -8.13 7.59
N ASP A 82 -0.18 -7.65 6.67
CA ASP A 82 0.29 -8.39 5.53
C ASP A 82 1.37 -9.41 5.92
N TRP A 83 2.18 -9.07 6.93
CA TRP A 83 3.18 -9.97 7.54
C TRP A 83 2.54 -11.04 8.43
N PHE A 84 1.57 -10.67 9.29
CA PHE A 84 0.91 -11.62 10.20
C PHE A 84 -0.12 -12.52 9.50
N GLY A 85 -0.67 -12.10 8.36
CA GLY A 85 -1.60 -12.90 7.55
C GLY A 85 -0.96 -13.99 6.70
N GLY A 86 0.38 -14.07 6.66
CA GLY A 86 1.20 -14.75 5.65
C GLY A 86 1.12 -16.29 5.50
N ALA A 87 0.24 -17.00 6.21
CA ALA A 87 0.01 -18.45 6.00
C ALA A 87 -1.48 -18.85 5.88
N SER A 88 -2.41 -17.92 6.08
CA SER A 88 -3.86 -18.19 6.22
C SER A 88 -4.69 -17.59 5.08
N ARG A 89 -4.04 -17.20 3.98
CA ARG A 89 -4.59 -16.30 2.94
C ARG A 89 -5.82 -16.80 2.19
N SER A 90 -6.19 -18.09 2.22
CA SER A 90 -7.16 -18.61 1.24
C SER A 90 -8.54 -19.01 1.76
N VAL A 91 -8.78 -19.15 3.07
CA VAL A 91 -10.06 -19.73 3.54
C VAL A 91 -10.84 -18.87 4.54
N MET A 92 -10.17 -18.00 5.32
CA MET A 92 -10.81 -17.28 6.44
C MET A 92 -10.88 -15.75 6.31
N ARG A 93 -10.23 -15.13 5.31
CA ARG A 93 -10.15 -13.67 5.20
C ARG A 93 -11.42 -13.11 4.55
N ARG A 94 -12.36 -12.61 5.36
CA ARG A 94 -13.66 -12.11 4.90
C ARG A 94 -13.55 -10.75 4.21
N TYR A 95 -12.52 -9.98 4.56
CA TYR A 95 -12.34 -8.59 4.15
C TYR A 95 -11.08 -8.35 3.32
N GLY A 96 -10.54 -9.36 2.64
CA GLY A 96 -9.31 -9.22 1.85
C GLY A 96 -9.38 -8.13 0.77
N TYR A 97 -10.55 -7.91 0.16
CA TYR A 97 -10.75 -6.84 -0.82
C TYR A 97 -10.84 -5.44 -0.18
N LEU A 98 -11.24 -5.34 1.10
CA LEU A 98 -11.30 -4.06 1.81
C LEU A 98 -9.91 -3.51 2.11
N ASP A 99 -8.90 -4.38 2.15
CA ASP A 99 -7.51 -4.02 2.41
C ASP A 99 -6.92 -3.17 1.28
N ASP A 100 -6.97 -3.68 0.05
CA ASP A 100 -6.60 -2.95 -1.18
C ASP A 100 -7.34 -1.59 -1.29
N ILE A 101 -8.60 -1.55 -0.85
CA ILE A 101 -9.42 -0.34 -0.84
C ILE A 101 -8.95 0.61 0.27
N ALA A 102 -8.69 0.12 1.48
CA ALA A 102 -8.28 0.92 2.62
C ALA A 102 -6.95 1.63 2.36
N ASP A 103 -6.00 0.97 1.70
CA ASP A 103 -4.71 1.56 1.31
C ASP A 103 -4.87 2.73 0.34
N THR A 104 -5.68 2.50 -0.68
CA THR A 104 -5.99 3.51 -1.68
C THR A 104 -6.70 4.69 -1.03
N VAL A 105 -7.69 4.41 -0.18
CA VAL A 105 -8.49 5.41 0.53
C VAL A 105 -7.62 6.23 1.49
N LEU A 106 -6.63 5.63 2.17
CA LEU A 106 -5.72 6.35 3.06
C LEU A 106 -4.93 7.43 2.31
N ILE A 107 -4.26 7.05 1.22
CA ILE A 107 -3.45 7.98 0.40
C ILE A 107 -4.36 9.02 -0.27
N VAL A 108 -5.39 8.56 -0.98
CA VAL A 108 -6.29 9.44 -1.73
C VAL A 108 -7.04 10.38 -0.79
N GLY A 109 -7.52 9.90 0.35
CA GLY A 109 -8.21 10.69 1.35
C GLY A 109 -7.34 11.80 1.92
N ALA A 110 -6.10 11.48 2.31
CA ALA A 110 -5.16 12.48 2.80
C ALA A 110 -4.81 13.54 1.74
N LEU A 111 -4.55 13.12 0.50
CA LEU A 111 -4.28 14.04 -0.62
C LEU A 111 -5.48 14.91 -0.97
N LEU A 112 -6.70 14.38 -0.91
CA LEU A 112 -7.93 15.16 -1.11
C LEU A 112 -8.14 16.19 0.01
N ALA A 113 -7.95 15.79 1.27
CA ALA A 113 -8.03 16.72 2.40
C ALA A 113 -7.01 17.86 2.24
N LEU A 114 -5.77 17.53 1.88
CA LEU A 114 -4.71 18.52 1.63
C LEU A 114 -5.06 19.43 0.44
N THR A 115 -5.59 18.85 -0.65
CA THR A 115 -6.07 19.60 -1.82
C THR A 115 -7.11 20.65 -1.43
N LEU A 116 -8.09 20.28 -0.60
CA LEU A 116 -9.14 21.19 -0.16
C LEU A 116 -8.58 22.33 0.69
N VAL A 117 -7.64 22.03 1.59
CA VAL A 117 -6.99 23.06 2.43
C VAL A 117 -6.15 24.01 1.57
N LEU A 118 -5.34 23.50 0.65
CA LEU A 118 -4.54 24.33 -0.26
C LEU A 118 -5.41 25.21 -1.15
N TYR A 119 -6.53 24.67 -1.65
CA TYR A 119 -7.49 25.42 -2.45
C TYR A 119 -8.14 26.55 -1.65
N ARG A 120 -8.62 26.27 -0.43
CA ARG A 120 -9.23 27.28 0.46
C ARG A 120 -8.28 28.43 0.81
N ASN A 121 -7.00 28.12 0.95
CA ASN A 121 -5.96 29.11 1.28
C ASN A 121 -5.33 29.78 0.03
N GLY A 122 -5.77 29.45 -1.19
CA GLY A 122 -5.19 30.01 -2.42
C GLY A 122 -3.75 29.58 -2.70
N LEU A 123 -3.28 28.49 -2.08
CA LEU A 123 -1.92 27.96 -2.21
C LEU A 123 -1.82 26.82 -3.23
N MET A 124 -2.87 26.63 -4.03
CA MET A 124 -2.96 25.57 -5.02
C MET A 124 -1.98 25.82 -6.17
N HIS A 125 -1.02 24.91 -6.36
CA HIS A 125 -0.03 24.99 -7.42
C HIS A 125 -0.13 23.78 -8.37
N TRP A 126 0.15 23.98 -9.65
CA TRP A 126 0.08 22.93 -10.69
C TRP A 126 0.97 21.73 -10.40
N ALA A 127 2.15 21.98 -9.82
CA ALA A 127 3.07 20.94 -9.44
C ALA A 127 2.51 19.97 -8.37
N PHE A 128 1.49 20.41 -7.61
CA PHE A 128 0.77 19.57 -6.66
C PHE A 128 -0.47 18.91 -7.29
N TYR A 129 -1.36 19.68 -7.92
CA TYR A 129 -2.65 19.12 -8.32
C TYR A 129 -2.56 18.15 -9.52
N ILE A 130 -1.62 18.36 -10.46
CA ILE A 130 -1.47 17.47 -11.62
C ILE A 130 -1.17 16.01 -11.20
N PRO A 131 -0.12 15.71 -10.41
CA PRO A 131 0.14 14.34 -10.01
C PRO A 131 -0.95 13.76 -9.11
N VAL A 132 -1.59 14.57 -8.25
CA VAL A 132 -2.68 14.12 -7.37
C VAL A 132 -3.89 13.67 -8.18
N PHE A 133 -4.41 14.51 -9.08
CA PHE A 133 -5.55 14.14 -9.92
C PHE A 133 -5.21 13.00 -10.88
N GLY A 134 -3.98 12.95 -11.40
CA GLY A 134 -3.51 11.83 -12.22
C GLY A 134 -3.49 10.50 -11.46
N LEU A 135 -3.05 10.51 -10.20
CA LEU A 135 -3.09 9.33 -9.32
C LEU A 135 -4.54 8.88 -9.07
N ILE A 136 -5.39 9.79 -8.59
CA ILE A 136 -6.79 9.48 -8.25
C ILE A 136 -7.56 8.99 -9.47
N GLY A 137 -7.45 9.68 -10.61
CA GLY A 137 -8.11 9.30 -11.85
C GLY A 137 -7.68 7.91 -12.32
N ARG A 138 -6.40 7.57 -12.19
CA ARG A 138 -5.90 6.22 -12.49
C ARG A 138 -6.49 5.18 -11.54
N GLU A 139 -6.56 5.43 -10.22
CA GLU A 139 -7.12 4.45 -9.28
C GLU A 139 -8.57 4.12 -9.58
N ILE A 140 -9.35 5.13 -9.96
CA ILE A 140 -10.74 4.92 -10.39
C ILE A 140 -10.76 4.09 -11.68
N LEU A 141 -9.95 4.46 -12.69
CA LEU A 141 -9.90 3.73 -13.97
C LEU A 141 -9.49 2.27 -13.79
N VAL A 142 -8.38 2.01 -13.10
CA VAL A 142 -7.85 0.66 -12.89
C VAL A 142 -8.75 -0.13 -11.94
N GLY A 143 -9.31 0.50 -10.90
CA GLY A 143 -10.27 -0.12 -10.00
C GLY A 143 -11.53 -0.57 -10.73
N LEU A 144 -12.09 0.27 -11.61
CA LEU A 144 -13.22 -0.10 -12.46
C LEU A 144 -12.86 -1.25 -13.40
N LEU A 145 -11.76 -1.14 -14.15
CA LEU A 145 -11.32 -2.17 -15.10
C LEU A 145 -11.08 -3.53 -14.42
N LYS A 146 -10.37 -3.52 -13.29
CA LYS A 146 -10.13 -4.72 -12.50
C LYS A 146 -11.42 -5.27 -11.91
N GLY A 147 -12.34 -4.43 -11.42
CA GLY A 147 -13.63 -4.87 -10.88
C GLY A 147 -14.47 -5.65 -11.88
N PHE A 148 -14.43 -5.30 -13.18
CA PHE A 148 -15.12 -6.05 -14.23
C PHE A 148 -14.42 -7.35 -14.63
N GLU A 149 -13.08 -7.44 -14.53
CA GLU A 149 -12.29 -8.56 -15.08
C GLU A 149 -11.70 -9.54 -14.04
N LEU A 150 -11.55 -9.12 -12.77
CA LEU A 150 -11.06 -9.96 -11.66
C LEU A 150 -11.97 -11.16 -11.37
N SER A 151 -13.24 -11.09 -11.78
CA SER A 151 -14.15 -12.25 -11.71
C SER A 151 -13.76 -13.39 -12.67
N ARG A 152 -12.79 -13.20 -13.59
CA ARG A 152 -12.44 -14.21 -14.61
C ARG A 152 -10.96 -14.64 -14.63
N TYR A 153 -10.00 -13.75 -14.36
CA TYR A 153 -8.57 -14.08 -14.43
C TYR A 153 -7.79 -13.35 -13.33
N GLY A 154 -7.14 -14.09 -12.43
CA GLY A 154 -6.22 -13.52 -11.44
C GLY A 154 -5.09 -12.75 -12.14
N TRP A 155 -4.78 -11.55 -11.65
CA TRP A 155 -3.78 -10.66 -12.26
C TRP A 155 -2.40 -10.89 -11.66
N PRO A 156 -1.32 -10.91 -12.46
CA PRO A 156 0.04 -11.02 -11.94
C PRO A 156 0.47 -9.75 -11.21
N ASP A 157 1.21 -9.93 -10.11
CA ASP A 157 1.84 -8.83 -9.38
C ASP A 157 2.85 -8.08 -10.26
N ASN A 158 2.81 -6.75 -10.21
CA ASN A 158 3.73 -5.90 -10.97
C ASN A 158 4.55 -5.05 -10.00
N PRO A 159 5.90 -5.16 -10.01
CA PRO A 159 6.76 -4.39 -9.10
C PRO A 159 6.62 -2.86 -9.28
N ILE A 160 6.19 -2.39 -10.46
CA ILE A 160 5.92 -0.97 -10.71
C ILE A 160 4.71 -0.48 -9.90
N SER A 161 3.72 -1.35 -9.66
CA SER A 161 2.57 -1.02 -8.83
C SER A 161 2.98 -0.80 -7.37
N ASN A 162 3.87 -1.66 -6.85
CA ASN A 162 4.34 -1.55 -5.47
C ASN A 162 5.24 -0.31 -5.30
N ALA A 163 6.12 -0.05 -6.27
CA ALA A 163 6.94 1.16 -6.27
C ALA A 163 6.07 2.43 -6.26
N LYS A 164 5.04 2.50 -7.09
CA LYS A 164 4.07 3.61 -7.08
C LYS A 164 3.50 3.83 -5.67
N VAL A 165 2.98 2.78 -5.03
CA VAL A 165 2.37 2.89 -3.69
C VAL A 165 3.38 3.43 -2.68
N ALA A 166 4.60 2.89 -2.68
CA ALA A 166 5.67 3.36 -1.80
C ALA A 166 5.98 4.86 -2.00
N PHE A 167 6.13 5.32 -3.24
CA PHE A 167 6.37 6.74 -3.54
C PHE A 167 5.17 7.63 -3.21
N ALA A 168 3.95 7.17 -3.44
CA ALA A 168 2.74 7.91 -3.10
C ALA A 168 2.58 8.06 -1.58
N MET A 169 2.86 7.00 -0.83
CA MET A 169 2.81 6.98 0.62
C MET A 169 3.89 7.87 1.24
N LEU A 170 5.13 7.78 0.76
CA LEU A 170 6.23 8.65 1.17
C LEU A 170 5.93 10.12 0.84
N GLY A 171 5.49 10.40 -0.39
CA GLY A 171 5.15 11.75 -0.83
C GLY A 171 4.04 12.36 0.02
N THR A 172 2.97 11.61 0.27
CA THR A 172 1.84 12.06 1.10
C THR A 172 2.28 12.33 2.53
N THR A 173 3.11 11.44 3.11
CA THR A 173 3.65 11.62 4.46
C THR A 173 4.47 12.91 4.57
N LEU A 174 5.38 13.15 3.61
CA LEU A 174 6.21 14.36 3.58
C LEU A 174 5.37 15.63 3.41
N LEU A 175 4.31 15.58 2.61
CA LEU A 175 3.44 16.74 2.37
C LEU A 175 2.56 17.06 3.58
N VAL A 176 1.93 16.05 4.18
CA VAL A 176 1.13 16.24 5.41
C VAL A 176 2.02 16.72 6.55
N GLY A 177 3.21 16.13 6.70
CA GLY A 177 4.19 16.50 7.73
C GLY A 177 5.03 17.74 7.42
N SER A 178 4.89 18.36 6.25
CA SER A 178 5.81 19.42 5.81
C SER A 178 5.95 20.58 6.79
N PRO A 179 4.89 21.08 7.46
CA PRO A 179 5.02 22.24 8.33
C PRO A 179 5.96 22.03 9.53
N TRP A 180 5.94 20.85 10.14
CA TRP A 180 6.79 20.55 11.30
C TRP A 180 8.14 19.96 10.88
N LEU A 181 8.17 19.17 9.81
CA LEU A 181 9.42 18.61 9.27
C LEU A 181 10.34 19.72 8.81
N THR A 182 9.81 20.78 8.17
CA THR A 182 10.63 21.92 7.74
C THR A 182 11.23 22.63 8.95
N GLN A 183 10.45 22.84 10.01
CA GLN A 183 10.99 23.40 11.26
C GLN A 183 12.08 22.53 11.88
N LEU A 184 11.90 21.20 11.88
CA LEU A 184 12.91 20.27 12.39
C LEU A 184 14.18 20.30 11.52
N PHE A 185 14.02 20.26 10.21
CA PHE A 185 15.14 20.27 9.26
C PHE A 185 15.93 21.58 9.33
N ASP A 186 15.23 22.72 9.38
CA ASP A 186 15.86 24.02 9.50
C ASP A 186 16.61 24.17 10.84
N ARG A 187 16.09 23.60 11.94
CA ARG A 187 16.80 23.53 13.24
C ARG A 187 18.08 22.70 13.16
N VAL A 188 18.03 21.52 12.53
CA VAL A 188 19.20 20.65 12.37
C VAL A 188 20.26 21.31 11.49
N ARG A 189 19.83 22.01 10.42
CA ARG A 189 20.73 22.69 9.47
C ARG A 189 21.34 23.97 10.02
N ALA A 190 20.63 24.71 10.88
CA ALA A 190 21.10 25.95 11.47
C ALA A 190 22.22 25.76 12.53
N GLY A 191 22.57 24.52 12.84
CA GLY A 191 23.49 24.15 13.92
C GLY A 191 24.97 24.48 13.75
N ASP A 192 25.40 25.31 12.79
CA ASP A 192 26.84 25.61 12.65
C ASP A 192 27.30 27.00 12.14
N ASP A 193 26.47 27.98 11.70
CA ASP A 193 27.00 29.38 11.58
C ASP A 193 26.05 30.53 11.18
N ARG A 194 24.76 30.33 10.87
CA ARG A 194 23.90 31.46 10.43
C ARG A 194 22.48 31.38 10.95
N ALA A 195 22.35 31.40 12.27
CA ALA A 195 21.07 31.47 12.96
C ALA A 195 20.22 32.71 12.56
N MET A 196 20.79 33.76 11.95
CA MET A 196 20.04 34.96 11.53
C MET A 196 19.55 34.94 10.07
N GLU A 197 20.09 34.08 9.19
CA GLU A 197 19.74 34.06 7.75
C GLU A 197 18.67 33.00 7.41
N VAL A 198 18.52 31.96 8.25
CA VAL A 198 17.59 30.84 8.03
C VAL A 198 16.14 31.16 8.46
N TYR A 199 15.92 32.21 9.27
CA TYR A 199 14.56 32.57 9.72
C TYR A 199 13.71 33.29 8.68
N SER A 200 14.30 33.84 7.60
CA SER A 200 13.54 34.64 6.62
C SER A 200 13.00 33.82 5.44
N ALA A 201 13.44 32.57 5.26
CA ALA A 201 12.97 31.68 4.20
C ALA A 201 13.01 30.22 4.66
N GLY A 202 11.96 29.76 5.35
CA GLY A 202 11.78 28.34 5.66
C GLY A 202 11.97 27.50 4.40
N SER A 203 12.89 26.55 4.44
CA SER A 203 13.34 25.90 3.22
C SER A 203 12.22 25.03 2.63
N PRO A 204 11.77 25.25 1.37
CA PRO A 204 10.66 24.48 0.79
C PRO A 204 11.06 23.05 0.41
N LEU A 205 12.23 22.57 0.85
CA LEU A 205 12.83 21.30 0.44
C LEU A 205 11.93 20.09 0.73
N ILE A 206 11.30 20.03 1.90
CA ILE A 206 10.45 18.88 2.26
C ILE A 206 9.18 18.86 1.42
N TRP A 207 8.60 20.05 1.17
CA TRP A 207 7.46 20.20 0.27
C TRP A 207 7.81 19.80 -1.17
N ILE A 208 8.99 20.20 -1.66
CA ILE A 208 9.49 19.84 -2.98
C ILE A 208 9.78 18.33 -3.06
N ALA A 209 10.40 17.74 -2.04
CA ALA A 209 10.67 16.31 -1.97
C ALA A 209 9.36 15.49 -1.96
N GLY A 210 8.37 15.94 -1.20
CA GLY A 210 7.04 15.34 -1.19
C GLY A 210 6.37 15.38 -2.57
N GLN A 211 6.42 16.54 -3.25
CA GLN A 211 5.93 16.66 -4.63
C GLN A 211 6.71 15.77 -5.60
N ALA A 212 8.04 15.73 -5.52
CA ALA A 212 8.86 14.87 -6.38
C ALA A 212 8.48 13.39 -6.23
N CYS A 213 8.21 12.94 -4.99
CA CYS A 213 7.70 11.59 -4.74
C CYS A 213 6.33 11.38 -5.39
N LEU A 214 5.40 12.33 -5.30
CA LEU A 214 4.11 12.23 -5.98
C LEU A 214 4.24 12.18 -7.51
N TRP A 215 5.16 12.93 -8.10
CA TRP A 215 5.44 12.88 -9.53
C TRP A 215 5.97 11.51 -9.96
N LEU A 216 6.92 10.95 -9.21
CA LEU A 216 7.41 9.59 -9.44
C LEU A 216 6.29 8.55 -9.33
N ALA A 217 5.45 8.68 -8.29
CA ALA A 217 4.28 7.83 -8.12
C ALA A 217 3.30 7.95 -9.29
N ALA A 218 3.01 9.17 -9.74
CA ALA A 218 2.13 9.41 -10.88
C ALA A 218 2.68 8.78 -12.17
N VAL A 219 3.98 8.93 -12.45
CA VAL A 219 4.62 8.30 -13.60
C VAL A 219 4.54 6.76 -13.53
N PHE A 220 4.87 6.16 -12.38
CA PHE A 220 4.74 4.71 -12.20
C PHE A 220 3.30 4.23 -12.31
N SER A 221 2.35 5.03 -11.83
CA SER A 221 0.92 4.77 -11.95
C SER A 221 0.47 4.70 -13.42
N LEU A 222 0.95 5.63 -14.25
CA LEU A 222 0.66 5.67 -15.69
C LEU A 222 1.32 4.50 -16.43
N ILE A 223 2.60 4.21 -16.15
CA ILE A 223 3.31 3.07 -16.77
C ILE A 223 2.61 1.75 -16.40
N SER A 224 2.23 1.59 -15.13
CA SER A 224 1.48 0.43 -14.66
C SER A 224 0.13 0.30 -15.38
N ALA A 225 -0.62 1.40 -15.50
CA ALA A 225 -1.90 1.40 -16.20
C ALA A 225 -1.75 1.07 -17.69
N TYR A 226 -0.72 1.60 -18.37
CA TYR A 226 -0.44 1.28 -19.77
C TYR A 226 -0.17 -0.22 -19.95
N LYS A 227 0.67 -0.82 -19.10
CA LYS A 227 0.95 -2.26 -19.15
C LYS A 227 -0.31 -3.13 -18.97
N ILE A 228 -1.21 -2.71 -18.10
CA ILE A 228 -2.50 -3.38 -17.87
C ILE A 228 -3.37 -3.31 -19.13
N LEU A 229 -3.47 -2.14 -19.75
CA LEU A 229 -4.27 -1.94 -20.96
C LEU A 229 -3.69 -2.67 -22.18
N THR A 230 -2.36 -2.74 -22.32
CA THR A 230 -1.72 -3.48 -23.42
C THR A 230 -1.87 -4.98 -23.25
N PHE A 231 -1.74 -5.52 -22.03
CA PHE A 231 -1.95 -6.95 -21.79
C PHE A 231 -3.37 -7.41 -22.16
N LYS A 232 -4.37 -6.54 -21.93
CA LYS A 232 -5.76 -6.79 -22.35
C LYS A 232 -5.92 -6.91 -23.87
N ARG A 233 -5.18 -6.10 -24.64
CA ARG A 233 -5.28 -6.09 -26.12
C ARG A 233 -4.89 -7.44 -26.73
N ASP A 234 -3.91 -8.14 -26.16
CA ASP A 234 -3.42 -9.40 -26.72
C ASP A 234 -4.37 -10.59 -26.49
N LYS A 235 -5.19 -10.57 -25.44
CA LYS A 235 -6.19 -11.63 -25.15
C LYS A 235 -7.56 -11.38 -25.78
N GLY A 236 -7.84 -10.15 -26.23
CA GLY A 236 -9.10 -9.80 -26.90
C GLY A 236 -9.12 -10.15 -28.40
N THR A 237 -8.01 -10.63 -28.96
CA THR A 237 -7.83 -10.96 -30.39
C THR A 237 -7.71 -12.45 -30.70
N THR A 238 -7.93 -13.32 -29.71
CA THR A 238 -7.99 -14.78 -29.84
C THR A 238 -9.34 -15.29 -29.35
#